data_AF-A0A2M7JUT8-F1
#
_entry.id   AF-A0A2M7JUT8-F1
#
_cell.length_a   1.000
_cell.length_b   1.000
_cell.length_c   1.000
_cell.angle_alpha   90.00
_cell.angle_beta   90.00
_cell.angle_gamma   90.00
#
_symmetry.space_group_name_H-M   'P 1'
#
loop_
_entity.id
_entity.type
_entity.pdbx_description
1 polymer ?
#
loop_
_entity_poly.entity_id
_entity_poly.type
_entity_poly.pdbx_seq_one_letter_code
_entity_poly.pdbx_strand_id
1 'polypeptide(L)'
;MLNDEVKYVQLEKLEDIIKMLSASMRPPPLHHKEIKDGHIYFLPASLALGKAVIYFVKTKEKVEKKYIVLDMVRNKISLSDELSTKPSLKHFSIMEVKAQNILPTDVL
;
A
#
# COMPACT_ATOMS: atom_id res chain seq x y z
N MET A 1 8.52 -24.73 -15.89
CA MET A 1 7.60 -23.68 -15.41
C MET A 1 8.24 -23.10 -14.17
N LEU A 2 8.65 -21.83 -14.20
CA LEU A 2 9.27 -21.19 -13.03
C LEU A 2 8.20 -21.08 -11.94
N ASN A 3 8.35 -21.90 -10.89
CA ASN A 3 7.66 -21.67 -9.63
C ASN A 3 8.41 -20.52 -8.95
N ASP A 4 8.27 -19.31 -9.49
CA ASP A 4 8.81 -18.12 -8.85
C ASP A 4 7.96 -17.87 -7.61
N GLU A 5 8.44 -18.33 -6.46
CA GLU A 5 7.85 -17.99 -5.17
C GLU A 5 7.62 -16.48 -5.10
N VAL A 6 6.40 -16.10 -4.68
CA VAL A 6 6.04 -14.70 -4.50
C VAL A 6 7.00 -14.08 -3.51
N LYS A 7 7.75 -13.08 -3.98
CA LYS A 7 8.65 -12.31 -3.12
C LYS A 7 7.86 -11.20 -2.47
N TYR A 8 7.94 -11.11 -1.15
CA TYR A 8 7.28 -10.06 -0.41
C TYR A 8 8.16 -9.47 0.67
N VAL A 9 7.80 -8.26 1.10
CA VAL A 9 8.39 -7.56 2.24
C VAL A 9 7.24 -7.05 3.11
N GLN A 10 7.22 -7.49 4.38
CA GLN A 10 6.32 -6.94 5.38
C GLN A 10 6.98 -5.75 6.06
N LEU A 11 6.31 -4.61 6.03
CA LEU A 11 6.70 -3.39 6.76
C LEU A 11 6.01 -3.37 8.13
N GLU A 12 6.64 -2.68 9.08
CA GLU A 12 6.10 -2.57 10.44
C GLU A 12 4.92 -1.61 10.54
N LYS A 13 4.96 -0.49 9.80
CA LYS A 13 4.00 0.61 9.95
C LYS A 13 3.42 1.04 8.60
N LEU A 14 2.15 1.45 8.63
CA LEU A 14 1.48 2.05 7.48
C LEU A 14 2.23 3.29 6.97
N GLU A 15 2.87 4.03 7.85
CA GLU A 15 3.69 5.18 7.47
C GLU A 15 4.83 4.82 6.49
N ASP A 16 5.44 3.64 6.64
CA ASP A 16 6.60 3.25 5.82
C ASP A 16 6.17 2.90 4.38
N ILE A 17 5.03 2.23 4.21
CA ILE A 17 4.49 1.95 2.85
C ILE A 17 4.08 3.24 2.15
N ILE A 18 3.59 4.24 2.90
CA ILE A 18 3.20 5.56 2.36
C ILE A 18 4.43 6.39 1.97
N LYS A 19 5.49 6.37 2.78
CA LYS A 19 6.77 6.99 2.40
C LYS A 19 7.34 6.35 1.14
N MET A 20 7.28 5.02 1.03
CA MET A 20 7.73 4.31 -0.18
C MET A 20 6.90 4.72 -1.41
N LEU A 21 5.56 4.74 -1.30
CA LEU A 21 4.68 5.24 -2.36
C LEU A 21 5.01 6.67 -2.77
N SER A 22 5.34 7.53 -1.80
CA SER A 22 5.71 8.93 -2.06
C SER A 22 7.00 9.10 -2.86
N ALA A 23 7.92 8.14 -2.78
CA ALA A 23 9.17 8.13 -3.54
C ALA A 23 8.98 7.61 -4.97
N SER A 24 7.84 6.97 -5.28
CA SER A 24 7.54 6.49 -6.63
C SER A 24 7.12 7.62 -7.55
N MET A 25 7.61 7.59 -8.80
CA MET A 25 7.16 8.52 -9.86
C MET A 25 5.71 8.27 -10.28
N ARG A 26 5.26 7.01 -10.21
CA ARG A 26 3.90 6.57 -10.56
C ARG A 26 3.44 5.57 -9.51
N PRO A 27 3.03 6.03 -8.32
CA PRO A 27 2.56 5.13 -7.28
C PRO A 27 1.32 4.38 -7.76
N PRO A 28 1.29 3.04 -7.68
CA PRO A 28 0.04 2.31 -7.84
C PRO A 28 -0.93 2.66 -6.68
N PRO A 29 -2.23 2.37 -6.82
CA PRO A 29 -3.14 2.43 -5.69
C PRO A 29 -2.68 1.48 -4.57
N LEU A 30 -2.93 1.87 -3.32
CA LEU A 30 -2.72 0.99 -2.19
C LEU A 30 -3.91 0.02 -2.10
N HIS A 31 -3.65 -1.27 -2.28
CA HIS A 31 -4.69 -2.28 -2.16
C HIS A 31 -4.97 -2.57 -0.69
N HIS A 32 -6.23 -2.77 -0.33
CA HIS A 32 -6.66 -3.15 1.00
C HIS A 32 -7.47 -4.45 0.94
N LYS A 33 -7.25 -5.33 1.92
CA LYS A 33 -8.09 -6.50 2.15
C LYS A 33 -8.24 -6.76 3.64
N GLU A 34 -9.44 -7.10 4.07
CA GLU A 34 -9.70 -7.64 5.41
C GLU A 34 -9.21 -9.08 5.50
N ILE A 35 -8.52 -9.38 6.60
CA ILE A 35 -7.97 -10.70 6.94
C ILE A 35 -8.46 -11.11 8.32
N LYS A 36 -8.25 -12.37 8.70
CA LYS A 36 -8.79 -12.94 9.95
C LYS A 36 -8.49 -12.07 11.18
N ASP A 37 -7.28 -11.53 11.26
CA ASP A 37 -6.77 -10.79 12.42
C ASP A 37 -6.49 -9.31 12.12
N GLY A 38 -7.27 -8.70 11.20
CA GLY A 38 -7.22 -7.26 10.92
C GLY A 38 -7.24 -6.94 9.43
N HIS A 39 -6.33 -6.06 9.01
CA HIS A 39 -6.32 -5.48 7.67
C HIS A 39 -4.94 -5.56 7.05
N ILE A 40 -4.86 -5.93 5.78
CA ILE A 40 -3.62 -5.90 5.01
C ILE A 40 -3.69 -4.82 3.94
N TYR A 41 -2.65 -3.98 3.90
CA TYR A 41 -2.45 -2.98 2.86
C TYR A 41 -1.22 -3.36 2.05
N PHE A 42 -1.34 -3.46 0.73
CA PHE A 42 -0.27 -3.96 -0.11
C PHE A 42 -0.20 -3.29 -1.48
N LEU A 43 0.97 -3.37 -2.10
CA LEU A 43 1.18 -2.91 -3.47
C LEU A 43 2.24 -3.76 -4.17
N PRO A 44 2.11 -3.98 -5.49
CA PRO A 44 3.18 -4.55 -6.28
C PRO A 44 4.24 -3.48 -6.60
N ALA A 45 5.50 -3.78 -6.36
CA ALA A 45 6.63 -2.99 -6.83
C ALA A 45 7.44 -3.80 -7.83
N SER A 46 7.53 -3.31 -9.07
CA SER A 46 8.40 -3.88 -10.09
C SER A 46 9.85 -3.52 -9.76
N LEU A 47 10.71 -4.54 -9.60
CA LEU A 47 12.16 -4.34 -9.57
C LEU A 47 12.73 -4.35 -10.99
N ALA A 48 13.93 -3.80 -11.13
CA ALA A 48 14.74 -4.00 -12.33
C ALA A 48 14.87 -5.51 -12.63
N LEU A 49 14.95 -5.88 -13.91
CA LEU A 49 15.06 -7.27 -14.40
C LEU A 49 13.78 -8.12 -14.28
N GLY A 50 12.60 -7.50 -14.21
CA GLY A 50 11.32 -8.18 -14.42
C GLY A 50 10.79 -8.98 -13.23
N LYS A 51 11.41 -8.86 -12.05
CA LYS A 51 10.93 -9.49 -10.81
C LYS A 51 10.03 -8.51 -10.06
N ALA A 52 8.84 -8.95 -9.66
CA ALA A 52 7.94 -8.17 -8.80
C ALA A 52 8.17 -8.55 -7.32
N VAL A 53 8.15 -7.56 -6.44
CA VAL A 53 8.10 -7.76 -4.99
C VAL A 53 6.85 -7.09 -4.45
N ILE A 54 6.11 -7.80 -3.60
CA ILE A 54 4.91 -7.27 -2.95
C ILE A 54 5.31 -6.67 -1.61
N TYR A 55 5.06 -5.39 -1.44
CA TYR A 55 5.22 -4.73 -0.14
C TYR A 55 3.88 -4.68 0.55
N PHE A 56 3.84 -5.01 1.82
CA PHE A 56 2.60 -4.92 2.60
C PHE A 56 2.83 -4.54 4.05
N VAL A 57 1.75 -4.16 4.72
CA VAL A 57 1.68 -3.95 6.16
C VAL A 57 0.38 -4.54 6.68
N LYS A 58 0.42 -5.12 7.88
CA LYS A 58 -0.78 -5.53 8.62
C LYS A 58 -1.12 -4.49 9.67
N THR A 59 -2.38 -4.10 9.77
CA THR A 59 -2.90 -3.21 10.81
C THR A 59 -4.07 -3.87 11.51
N LYS A 60 -4.29 -3.52 12.78
CA LYS A 60 -5.47 -4.00 13.53
C LYS A 60 -6.74 -3.26 13.12
N GLU A 61 -6.60 -1.98 12.82
CA GLU A 61 -7.69 -1.08 12.48
C GLU A 61 -7.68 -0.77 10.99
N LYS A 62 -8.88 -0.60 10.42
CA LYS A 62 -9.08 -0.17 9.05
C LYS A 62 -8.83 1.34 8.91
N VAL A 63 -8.29 1.74 7.76
CA VAL A 63 -8.32 3.12 7.29
C VAL A 63 -9.71 3.44 6.74
N GLU A 64 -10.48 4.24 7.49
CA GLU A 64 -11.89 4.56 7.23
C GLU A 64 -12.14 5.63 6.13
N LYS A 65 -11.10 5.99 5.36
CA LYS A 65 -11.17 7.06 4.36
C LYS A 65 -10.63 6.61 3.02
N LYS A 66 -11.12 7.23 1.94
CA LYS A 66 -10.74 6.86 0.55
C LYS A 66 -9.28 7.15 0.22
N TYR A 67 -8.69 8.16 0.84
CA TYR A 67 -7.34 8.62 0.56
C TYR A 67 -6.50 8.73 1.83
N ILE A 68 -5.25 8.28 1.73
CA ILE A 68 -4.18 8.65 2.64
C ILE A 68 -3.47 9.87 2.04
N VAL A 69 -3.33 10.92 2.85
CA VAL A 69 -2.76 12.20 2.41
C VAL A 69 -1.45 12.44 3.13
N LEU A 70 -0.38 12.58 2.36
CA LEU A 70 0.93 12.97 2.86
C LEU A 70 1.19 14.45 2.55
N ASP A 71 1.36 15.24 3.61
CA ASP A 71 1.91 16.60 3.52
C ASP A 71 3.43 16.50 3.34
N MET A 72 3.92 16.81 2.14
CA MET A 72 5.33 16.69 1.78
C MET A 72 6.21 17.74 2.47
N VAL A 73 5.64 18.84 2.97
CA VAL A 73 6.36 19.92 3.65
C VAL A 73 6.50 19.60 5.13
N ARG A 74 5.41 19.15 5.76
CA ARG A 74 5.37 18.84 7.20
C ARG A 74 5.72 17.39 7.53
N ASN A 75 5.87 16.55 6.51
CA ASN A 75 6.04 15.10 6.62
C ASN A 75 4.99 14.46 7.54
N LYS A 76 3.71 14.83 7.33
CA LYS A 76 2.58 14.39 8.15
C LYS A 76 1.57 13.61 7.33
N ILE A 77 1.14 12.47 7.86
CA ILE A 77 0.06 11.66 7.28
C ILE A 77 -1.29 12.07 7.89
N SER A 78 -2.30 12.14 7.03
CA SER A 78 -3.69 12.36 7.39
C SER A 78 -4.61 11.55 6.46
N LEU A 79 -5.91 11.57 6.70
CA LEU A 79 -6.90 10.80 5.96
C LEU A 79 -7.97 11.74 5.38
N SER A 80 -8.46 11.45 4.17
CA SER A 80 -9.45 12.30 3.49
C SER A 80 -10.37 11.48 2.58
N ASP A 81 -11.61 11.94 2.40
CA ASP A 81 -12.54 11.44 1.37
C ASP A 81 -12.49 12.26 0.08
N GLU A 82 -11.73 13.36 0.10
CA GLU A 82 -11.64 14.34 -0.98
C GLU A 82 -10.20 14.49 -1.48
N LEU A 83 -10.08 14.77 -2.78
CA LEU A 83 -8.82 15.16 -3.40
C LEU A 83 -8.59 16.66 -3.26
N SER A 84 -7.35 17.04 -2.92
CA SER A 84 -6.91 18.43 -2.96
C SER A 84 -5.93 18.67 -4.11
N THR A 85 -6.02 19.84 -4.74
CA THR A 85 -5.11 20.30 -5.79
C THR A 85 -3.83 20.96 -5.27
N LYS A 86 -3.69 21.11 -3.94
CA LYS A 86 -2.49 21.68 -3.31
C LYS A 86 -1.24 20.87 -3.68
N PRO A 87 -0.22 21.49 -4.32
CA PRO A 87 0.99 20.76 -4.75
C PRO A 87 1.80 20.14 -3.61
N SER A 88 1.65 20.65 -2.38
CA SER A 88 2.31 20.12 -1.19
C SER A 88 1.72 18.80 -0.70
N LEU A 89 0.57 18.37 -1.22
CA LEU A 89 -0.14 17.19 -0.76
C LEU A 89 -0.09 16.08 -1.81
N LYS A 90 0.40 14.89 -1.41
CA LYS A 90 0.24 13.66 -2.19
C LYS A 90 -0.92 12.86 -1.65
N HIS A 91 -1.77 12.37 -2.55
CA HIS A 91 -2.94 11.55 -2.22
C HIS A 91 -2.71 10.14 -2.74
N PHE A 92 -2.85 9.15 -1.85
CA PHE A 92 -2.77 7.73 -2.18
C PHE A 92 -4.15 7.13 -2.01
N SER A 93 -4.73 6.63 -3.10
CA SER A 93 -6.04 5.98 -3.07
C SER A 93 -5.93 4.59 -2.44
N ILE A 94 -6.95 4.25 -1.65
CA ILE A 94 -7.14 2.91 -1.11
C ILE A 94 -8.15 2.18 -1.98
N MET A 95 -7.78 1.01 -2.50
CA MET A 95 -8.64 0.18 -3.34
C MET A 95 -8.98 -1.12 -2.62
N GLU A 96 -10.27 -1.34 -2.42
CA GLU A 96 -10.80 -2.55 -1.76
C GLU A 96 -10.68 -3.78 -2.67
N VAL A 97 -9.99 -4.81 -2.20
CA VAL A 97 -9.73 -6.02 -2.97
C VAL A 97 -10.71 -7.13 -2.60
N LYS A 98 -11.58 -7.46 -3.56
CA LYS A 98 -12.54 -8.56 -3.42
C LYS A 98 -11.87 -9.94 -3.46
N ALA A 99 -10.91 -10.14 -4.36
CA ALA A 99 -10.22 -11.42 -4.55
C ALA A 99 -8.77 -11.20 -5.00
N GLN A 100 -7.87 -12.09 -4.61
CA GLN A 100 -6.43 -11.98 -4.88
C GLN A 100 -5.77 -13.37 -4.87
N ASN A 101 -4.75 -13.57 -5.72
CA ASN A 101 -3.88 -14.76 -5.76
C ASN A 101 -2.39 -14.38 -5.72
N ILE A 102 -2.09 -13.17 -5.23
CA ILE A 102 -0.78 -12.54 -5.20
C ILE A 102 -0.07 -12.86 -3.88
N LEU A 103 -0.72 -12.64 -2.75
CA LEU A 103 -0.21 -12.95 -1.42
C LEU A 103 -0.55 -14.39 -1.03
N PRO A 104 0.42 -15.14 -0.47
CA PRO A 104 0.19 -16.52 -0.04
C PRO A 104 -0.68 -16.58 1.23
N THR A 105 -1.29 -17.75 1.49
CA THR A 105 -2.29 -17.92 2.56
C THR A 105 -1.75 -17.73 3.97
N ASP A 106 -0.48 -18.02 4.21
CA ASP A 106 0.22 -17.77 5.49
C ASP A 106 0.36 -16.27 5.80
N VAL A 107 0.33 -15.42 4.78
CA VAL A 107 0.35 -13.95 4.92
C VAL A 107 -1.05 -13.38 5.12
N LEU A 108 -2.13 -14.06 4.72
CA LEU A 108 -3.51 -13.61 4.89
C LEU A 108 -4.00 -13.93 6.31
#